data_AF-A0ABD0Z3Y9-F1
#
_entry.id   AF-A0ABD0Z3Y9-F1
#
_cell.length_a   1.000
_cell.length_b   1.000
_cell.length_c   1.000
_cell.angle_alpha   90.00
_cell.angle_beta   90.00
_cell.angle_gamma   90.00
#
_symmetry.space_group_name_H-M   'P 1'
#
loop_
_entity.id
_entity.type
_entity.pdbx_description
1 polymer ?
#
loop_
_entity_poly.entity_id
_entity_poly.type
_entity_poly.pdbx_seq_one_letter_code
_entity_poly.pdbx_strand_id
1 'polypeptide(L)'
;MKKLLWSWSSLFGLILLNIPVSGMMMEFDEMEWFTFFNGTKMFYTENNVYSEAKFPMVGLTLIQSAAAKGAVCLDGSLPGYHLHRGFGSGANNWLVQLEVCGWCDTIRNCVYRKTTRRGSSSYMEKEIPFIGILSDNAAENLDFYNWNRVKVWYCDGGSFSGDSENKAAQLQFRGKQIWLADMEELMSKGMHQAKQALLSGC
;
A
#
# COMPACT_ATOMS: atom_id res chain seq x y z
N MET A 1 16.64 -11.05 64.95
CA MET A 1 15.74 -9.99 65.46
C MET A 1 14.95 -9.43 64.29
N LYS A 2 13.61 -9.36 64.40
CA LYS A 2 12.68 -8.85 63.37
C LYS A 2 12.52 -7.32 63.49
N LYS A 3 11.98 -6.71 62.42
CA LYS A 3 11.31 -5.39 62.24
C LYS A 3 12.20 -4.33 61.56
N LEU A 4 11.74 -3.50 60.63
CA LEU A 4 10.39 -3.05 60.28
C LEU A 4 10.40 -2.46 58.83
N LEU A 5 9.26 -2.52 58.13
CA LEU A 5 8.93 -1.71 56.94
C LEU A 5 8.99 -0.20 57.28
N TRP A 6 9.06 0.74 56.33
CA TRP A 6 7.90 1.37 55.66
C TRP A 6 8.33 2.16 54.40
N SER A 7 7.45 2.14 53.40
CA SER A 7 7.40 2.98 52.20
C SER A 7 7.22 4.47 52.57
N TRP A 8 7.66 5.39 51.69
CA TRP A 8 6.82 6.48 51.16
C TRP A 8 7.43 7.06 49.87
N SER A 9 6.52 7.35 48.95
CA SER A 9 6.71 7.80 47.57
C SER A 9 6.80 9.33 47.46
N SER A 10 7.21 9.80 46.27
CA SER A 10 7.12 11.17 45.73
C SER A 10 8.23 12.13 46.21
N LEU A 11 8.93 12.88 45.36
CA LEU A 11 8.48 13.63 44.19
C LEU A 11 9.52 13.66 43.04
N PHE A 12 8.96 13.57 41.84
CA PHE A 12 9.35 14.19 40.56
C PHE A 12 10.58 15.12 40.53
N GLY A 13 11.51 14.78 39.63
CA GLY A 13 12.48 15.69 39.03
C GLY A 13 12.87 15.17 37.64
N LEU A 14 12.04 15.47 36.63
CA LEU A 14 12.40 15.28 35.22
C LEU A 14 13.49 16.28 34.87
N ILE A 15 14.75 15.84 34.89
CA ILE A 15 15.85 16.58 34.28
C ILE A 15 15.76 16.33 32.78
N LEU A 16 15.25 17.32 32.04
CA LEU A 16 15.40 17.42 30.60
C LEU A 16 16.87 17.72 30.30
N LEU A 17 17.66 16.68 30.02
CA LEU A 17 18.94 16.85 29.34
C LEU A 17 18.66 17.18 27.87
N ASN A 18 18.74 18.46 27.55
CA ASN A 18 18.91 18.95 26.19
C ASN A 18 20.25 18.43 25.65
N ILE A 19 20.20 17.41 24.79
CA ILE A 19 21.32 17.04 23.93
C ILE A 19 21.02 17.61 22.54
N PRO A 20 21.86 18.50 21.99
CA PRO A 20 21.65 19.02 20.65
C PRO A 20 22.06 17.93 19.65
N VAL A 21 21.09 17.18 19.13
CA VAL A 21 21.36 16.33 17.96
C VAL A 21 21.36 17.25 16.74
N SER A 22 22.59 17.59 16.34
CA SER A 22 22.88 18.21 15.05
C SER A 22 22.14 17.46 13.94
N GLY A 23 21.55 18.24 13.04
CA GLY A 23 20.57 17.83 12.05
C GLY A 23 20.88 16.51 11.35
N MET A 24 19.92 15.60 11.46
CA MET A 24 19.59 14.65 10.40
C MET A 24 18.07 14.50 10.45
N MET A 25 17.36 15.28 9.62
CA MET A 25 16.01 14.90 9.22
C MET A 25 16.16 13.55 8.50
N MET A 26 15.93 12.45 9.22
CA MET A 26 15.68 11.17 8.58
C MET A 26 14.29 11.27 7.95
N GLU A 27 14.28 11.68 6.68
CA GLU A 27 13.20 11.38 5.76
C GLU A 27 13.07 9.85 5.75
N PHE A 28 12.01 9.35 6.38
CA PHE A 28 11.71 7.93 6.45
C PHE A 28 11.21 7.50 5.06
N ASP A 29 12.13 7.28 4.15
CA ASP A 29 11.83 6.72 2.85
C ASP A 29 11.50 5.24 3.05
N GLU A 30 10.22 4.87 2.89
CA GLU A 30 9.72 3.48 2.94
C GLU A 30 10.54 2.52 2.05
N MET A 31 11.29 3.08 1.10
CA MET A 31 12.20 2.34 0.23
C MET A 31 13.31 1.63 1.00
N GLU A 32 13.73 2.07 2.19
CA GLU A 32 14.73 1.34 3.00
C GLU A 32 14.20 0.02 3.58
N TRP A 33 12.88 -0.13 3.74
CA TRP A 33 12.29 -1.44 4.07
C TRP A 33 12.26 -2.38 2.86
N PHE A 34 12.08 -1.84 1.65
CA PHE A 34 11.97 -2.64 0.43
C PHE A 34 13.32 -2.96 -0.22
N THR A 35 14.34 -2.14 -0.06
CA THR A 35 15.69 -2.40 -0.58
C THR A 35 16.45 -3.47 0.23
N PHE A 36 15.99 -3.83 1.44
CA PHE A 36 16.44 -5.04 2.13
C PHE A 36 15.91 -6.34 1.49
N PHE A 37 15.06 -6.24 0.45
CA PHE A 37 14.52 -7.36 -0.30
C PHE A 37 15.09 -7.47 -1.72
N ASN A 38 16.33 -7.04 -1.94
CA ASN A 38 17.01 -7.38 -3.19
C ASN A 38 17.85 -8.66 -3.02
N GLY A 39 17.21 -9.79 -3.32
CA GLY A 39 17.88 -11.06 -3.65
C GLY A 39 18.16 -11.99 -2.47
N THR A 40 17.36 -13.08 -2.40
CA THR A 40 17.51 -14.26 -1.50
C THR A 40 16.90 -14.12 -0.10
N LYS A 41 15.59 -14.33 0.02
CA LYS A 41 14.96 -14.68 1.32
C LYS A 41 15.08 -16.18 1.56
N MET A 42 16.05 -16.55 2.39
CA MET A 42 16.16 -17.88 2.98
C MET A 42 15.15 -17.96 4.13
N PHE A 43 14.16 -18.86 4.05
CA PHE A 43 13.30 -19.16 5.20
C PHE A 43 13.89 -20.31 6.01
N TYR A 44 13.97 -20.14 7.33
CA TYR A 44 14.35 -21.24 8.24
C TYR A 44 13.19 -22.23 8.31
N THR A 45 13.36 -23.38 7.68
CA THR A 45 12.51 -24.56 7.94
C THR A 45 13.15 -25.36 9.07
N GLU A 46 12.35 -26.03 9.91
CA GLU A 46 12.82 -26.88 11.03
C GLU A 46 13.82 -27.98 10.60
N ASN A 47 14.03 -28.17 9.28
CA ASN A 47 14.89 -29.19 8.69
C ASN A 47 16.09 -28.65 7.88
N ASN A 48 16.52 -27.39 8.06
CA ASN A 48 17.69 -26.82 7.33
C ASN A 48 17.57 -26.93 5.78
N VAL A 49 16.36 -26.95 5.23
CA VAL A 49 16.15 -26.91 3.79
C VAL A 49 15.93 -25.46 3.39
N TYR A 50 16.95 -24.89 2.75
CA TYR A 50 16.87 -23.60 2.09
C TYR A 50 15.99 -23.72 0.84
N SER A 51 14.81 -23.10 0.87
CA SER A 51 13.95 -22.98 -0.29
C SER A 51 13.81 -21.51 -0.67
N GLU A 52 13.99 -21.23 -1.97
CA GLU A 52 13.69 -19.93 -2.56
C GLU A 52 12.19 -19.69 -2.39
N ALA A 53 11.81 -18.62 -1.69
CA ALA A 53 10.41 -18.28 -1.56
C ALA A 53 9.86 -17.79 -2.90
N LYS A 54 9.07 -18.67 -3.52
CA LYS A 54 8.42 -18.40 -4.78
C LYS A 54 7.15 -17.59 -4.51
N PHE A 55 7.25 -16.27 -4.65
CA PHE A 55 6.09 -15.38 -4.62
C PHE A 55 5.55 -15.18 -6.04
N PRO A 56 4.23 -15.05 -6.22
CA PRO A 56 3.68 -14.64 -7.51
C PRO A 56 4.07 -13.17 -7.77
N MET A 57 4.87 -12.96 -8.81
CA MET A 57 5.14 -11.64 -9.37
C MET A 57 3.94 -11.23 -10.23
N VAL A 58 3.31 -10.11 -9.91
CA VAL A 58 2.07 -9.68 -10.55
C VAL A 58 2.31 -8.37 -11.30
N GLY A 59 1.96 -8.33 -12.59
CA GLY A 59 2.14 -7.17 -13.46
C GLY A 59 1.12 -6.05 -13.22
N LEU A 60 1.56 -4.81 -13.44
CA LEU A 60 0.73 -3.60 -13.38
C LEU A 60 -0.19 -3.53 -14.60
N THR A 61 -1.47 -3.30 -14.36
CA THR A 61 -2.47 -3.03 -15.39
C THR A 61 -2.99 -1.60 -15.24
N LEU A 62 -2.84 -0.79 -16.29
CA LEU A 62 -3.41 0.56 -16.34
C LEU A 62 -4.85 0.53 -16.85
N ILE A 63 -5.71 1.34 -16.25
CA ILE A 63 -7.13 1.42 -16.62
C ILE A 63 -7.29 2.36 -17.81
N GLN A 64 -7.30 1.79 -19.02
CA GLN A 64 -7.38 2.58 -20.26
C GLN A 64 -8.67 3.40 -20.36
N SER A 65 -9.78 2.91 -19.79
CA SER A 65 -11.07 3.60 -19.79
C SER A 65 -11.14 4.79 -18.82
N ALA A 66 -10.16 4.96 -17.93
CA ALA A 66 -10.19 5.95 -16.85
C ALA A 66 -10.08 7.39 -17.36
N ALA A 67 -9.28 7.65 -18.40
CA ALA A 67 -9.12 8.99 -18.98
C ALA A 67 -10.46 9.57 -19.49
N ALA A 68 -11.30 8.74 -20.12
CA ALA A 68 -12.61 9.17 -20.61
C ALA A 68 -13.56 9.61 -19.49
N LYS A 69 -13.27 9.21 -18.24
CA LYS A 69 -14.04 9.54 -17.03
C LYS A 69 -13.37 10.63 -16.19
N GLY A 70 -12.24 11.18 -16.64
CA GLY A 70 -11.44 12.13 -15.87
C GLY A 70 -10.75 11.51 -14.65
N ALA A 71 -10.64 10.18 -14.59
CA ALA A 71 -9.95 9.45 -13.55
C ALA A 71 -8.45 9.35 -13.89
N VAL A 72 -7.66 10.28 -13.35
CA VAL A 72 -6.22 10.39 -13.60
C VAL A 72 -5.47 10.71 -12.31
N CYS A 73 -4.23 10.23 -12.20
CA CYS A 73 -3.32 10.50 -11.09
C CYS A 73 -2.96 11.99 -11.00
N LEU A 74 -2.24 12.40 -9.93
CA LEU A 74 -1.82 13.79 -9.71
C LEU A 74 -1.14 14.45 -10.91
N ASP A 75 -0.35 13.70 -11.69
CA ASP A 75 0.35 14.16 -12.89
C ASP A 75 -0.48 14.06 -14.19
N GLY A 76 -1.68 13.48 -14.15
CA GLY A 76 -2.52 13.21 -15.31
C GLY A 76 -2.34 11.84 -15.95
N SER A 77 -1.45 10.99 -15.44
CA SER A 77 -1.31 9.60 -15.88
C SER A 77 -2.52 8.74 -15.47
N LEU A 78 -2.69 7.58 -16.11
CA LEU A 78 -3.80 6.68 -15.81
C LEU A 78 -3.59 5.96 -14.47
N PRO A 79 -4.64 5.72 -13.66
CA PRO A 79 -4.55 4.83 -12.51
C PRO A 79 -4.35 3.37 -12.95
N GLY A 80 -3.96 2.52 -12.00
CA GLY A 80 -3.70 1.11 -12.26
C GLY A 80 -3.77 0.22 -11.04
N TYR A 81 -3.75 -1.08 -11.29
CA TYR A 81 -3.86 -2.13 -10.28
C TYR A 81 -3.05 -3.36 -10.68
N HIS A 82 -2.74 -4.21 -9.69
CA HIS A 82 -2.23 -5.57 -9.89
C HIS A 82 -3.35 -6.56 -9.57
N LEU A 83 -3.53 -7.59 -10.40
CA LEU A 83 -4.55 -8.62 -10.18
C LEU A 83 -3.95 -10.00 -10.37
N HIS A 84 -4.04 -10.81 -9.32
CA HIS A 84 -3.76 -12.24 -9.35
C HIS A 84 -5.07 -13.03 -9.22
N ARG A 85 -5.32 -13.95 -10.14
CA ARG A 85 -6.59 -14.68 -10.21
C ARG A 85 -6.70 -15.74 -9.11
N GLY A 86 -7.91 -15.87 -8.57
CA GLY A 86 -8.27 -16.92 -7.63
C GLY A 86 -8.47 -18.27 -8.32
N PHE A 87 -8.55 -19.32 -7.52
CA PHE A 87 -8.72 -20.69 -8.00
C PHE A 87 -9.57 -21.53 -7.04
N GLY A 88 -10.07 -22.67 -7.52
CA GLY A 88 -10.87 -23.60 -6.71
C GLY A 88 -12.10 -22.94 -6.09
N SER A 89 -12.34 -23.19 -4.80
CA SER A 89 -13.48 -22.65 -4.05
C SER A 89 -13.44 -21.12 -3.85
N GLY A 90 -12.25 -20.51 -3.96
CA GLY A 90 -12.06 -19.06 -3.82
C GLY A 90 -12.18 -18.28 -5.13
N ALA A 91 -12.35 -18.94 -6.28
CA ALA A 91 -12.33 -18.30 -7.60
C ALA A 91 -13.41 -17.22 -7.80
N ASN A 92 -14.51 -17.27 -7.03
CA ASN A 92 -15.59 -16.27 -7.04
C ASN A 92 -15.54 -15.33 -5.82
N ASN A 93 -14.47 -15.33 -5.04
CA ASN A 93 -14.28 -14.38 -3.96
C ASN A 93 -13.18 -13.38 -4.32
N TRP A 94 -13.23 -12.19 -3.73
CA TRP A 94 -12.36 -11.07 -4.09
C TRP A 94 -11.79 -10.40 -2.84
N LEU A 95 -10.47 -10.19 -2.85
CA LEU A 95 -9.74 -9.38 -1.89
C LEU A 95 -9.18 -8.18 -2.65
N VAL A 96 -9.64 -6.99 -2.29
CA VAL A 96 -9.18 -5.72 -2.85
C VAL A 96 -8.40 -4.99 -1.77
N GLN A 97 -7.08 -4.95 -1.93
CA GLN A 97 -6.16 -4.22 -1.07
C GLN A 97 -5.87 -2.85 -1.68
N LEU A 98 -6.26 -1.79 -0.98
CA LEU A 98 -5.89 -0.42 -1.32
C LEU A 98 -4.51 -0.14 -0.76
N GLU A 99 -3.61 0.37 -1.61
CA GLU A 99 -2.45 1.07 -1.10
C GLU A 99 -2.89 2.40 -0.50
N VAL A 100 -2.50 2.69 0.73
CA VAL A 100 -2.70 3.99 1.35
C VAL A 100 -1.34 4.44 1.86
N CYS A 101 -0.94 5.66 1.52
CA CYS A 101 0.42 6.10 1.83
C CYS A 101 0.51 7.60 2.11
N GLY A 102 -0.41 8.05 2.99
CA GLY A 102 -0.58 9.44 3.38
C GLY A 102 -1.24 10.30 2.30
N TRP A 103 -1.22 11.62 2.48
CA TRP A 103 -1.74 12.61 1.55
C TRP A 103 -0.74 13.75 1.39
N CYS A 104 -0.95 14.62 0.41
CA CYS A 104 -0.24 15.89 0.32
C CYS A 104 -1.17 17.02 0.77
N ASP A 105 -0.68 17.88 1.65
CA ASP A 105 -1.45 18.92 2.34
C ASP A 105 -1.23 20.33 1.75
N THR A 106 -0.14 20.52 1.01
CA THR A 106 0.19 21.77 0.32
C THR A 106 0.44 21.54 -1.16
N ILE A 107 0.19 22.57 -1.99
CA ILE A 107 0.47 22.52 -3.44
C ILE A 107 1.93 22.14 -3.70
N ARG A 108 2.87 22.67 -2.93
CA ARG A 108 4.30 22.33 -3.05
C ARG A 108 4.54 20.83 -2.82
N ASN A 109 3.97 20.26 -1.75
CA ASN A 109 4.11 18.84 -1.45
C ASN A 109 3.45 17.98 -2.52
N CYS A 110 2.30 18.39 -3.07
CA CYS A 110 1.64 17.68 -4.16
C CYS A 110 2.44 17.74 -5.48
N VAL A 111 3.09 18.87 -5.78
CA VAL A 111 3.98 19.00 -6.94
C VAL A 111 5.20 18.09 -6.81
N TYR A 112 5.76 17.94 -5.62
CA TYR A 112 6.81 16.94 -5.39
C TYR A 112 6.27 15.52 -5.54
N ARG A 113 5.13 15.24 -4.91
CA ARG A 113 4.53 13.89 -4.90
C ARG A 113 4.17 13.37 -6.29
N LYS A 114 3.75 14.24 -7.22
CA LYS A 114 3.40 13.83 -8.59
C LYS A 114 4.58 13.23 -9.37
N THR A 115 5.83 13.46 -8.94
CA THR A 115 7.03 12.88 -9.55
C THR A 115 7.48 11.56 -8.88
N THR A 116 6.57 10.90 -8.16
CA THR A 116 6.83 9.64 -7.42
C THR A 116 5.76 8.60 -7.76
N ARG A 117 5.98 7.33 -7.35
CA ARG A 117 5.00 6.24 -7.49
C ARG A 117 3.62 6.55 -6.90
N ARG A 118 3.58 7.44 -5.89
CA ARG A 118 2.35 7.82 -5.16
C ARG A 118 1.57 8.98 -5.79
N GLY A 119 1.99 9.45 -6.96
CA GLY A 119 1.32 10.53 -7.70
C GLY A 119 1.32 10.34 -9.21
N SER A 120 1.96 9.29 -9.71
CA SER A 120 2.07 9.02 -11.14
C SER A 120 2.34 7.54 -11.40
N SER A 121 1.57 6.96 -12.32
CA SER A 121 1.74 5.56 -12.72
C SER A 121 2.95 5.29 -13.60
N SER A 122 3.58 6.36 -14.12
CA SER A 122 4.88 6.27 -14.79
C SER A 122 5.94 5.71 -13.84
N TYR A 123 5.88 6.07 -12.56
CA TYR A 123 6.85 5.68 -11.53
C TYR A 123 6.41 4.48 -10.69
N MET A 124 5.22 3.92 -10.93
CA MET A 124 4.79 2.69 -10.26
C MET A 124 5.60 1.49 -10.73
N GLU A 125 5.83 0.56 -9.80
CA GLU A 125 6.47 -0.73 -10.02
C GLU A 125 5.67 -1.53 -11.07
N LYS A 126 6.37 -2.01 -12.10
CA LYS A 126 5.72 -2.75 -13.20
C LYS A 126 5.34 -4.16 -12.80
N GLU A 127 6.06 -4.74 -11.84
CA GLU A 127 5.75 -6.01 -11.22
C GLU A 127 6.04 -5.93 -9.73
N ILE A 128 5.17 -6.54 -8.92
CA ILE A 128 5.36 -6.62 -7.47
C ILE A 128 5.13 -8.05 -6.98
N PRO A 129 5.84 -8.49 -5.93
CA PRO A 129 5.53 -9.75 -5.27
C PRO A 129 4.27 -9.58 -4.43
N PHE A 130 3.35 -10.53 -4.58
CA PHE A 130 2.19 -10.64 -3.70
C PHE A 130 2.56 -11.47 -2.47
N ILE A 131 2.53 -10.83 -1.30
CA ILE A 131 2.94 -11.37 0.00
C ILE A 131 1.87 -11.08 1.07
N GLY A 132 2.00 -11.68 2.25
CA GLY A 132 1.08 -11.51 3.37
C GLY A 132 -0.35 -11.87 2.98
N ILE A 133 -1.30 -10.96 3.23
CA ILE A 133 -2.72 -11.16 2.88
C ILE A 133 -2.95 -11.30 1.35
N LEU A 134 -2.00 -10.86 0.52
CA LEU A 134 -2.05 -11.04 -0.93
C LEU A 134 -1.35 -12.33 -1.42
N SER A 135 -0.65 -13.04 -0.55
CA SER A 135 0.07 -14.28 -0.88
C SER A 135 -0.88 -15.37 -1.37
N ASP A 136 -0.41 -16.20 -2.30
CA ASP A 136 -1.10 -17.41 -2.77
C ASP A 136 -0.69 -18.68 -2.00
N ASN A 137 0.22 -18.54 -1.04
CA ASN A 137 0.65 -19.60 -0.17
C ASN A 137 -0.31 -19.74 1.02
N ALA A 138 -0.99 -20.88 1.12
CA ALA A 138 -1.93 -21.17 2.21
C ALA A 138 -1.26 -21.15 3.60
N ALA A 139 0.04 -21.43 3.71
CA ALA A 139 0.75 -21.36 4.98
C ALA A 139 0.94 -19.92 5.49
N GLU A 140 0.94 -18.94 4.59
CA GLU A 140 1.06 -17.51 4.91
C GLU A 140 -0.32 -16.83 4.96
N ASN A 141 -1.24 -17.25 4.09
CA ASN A 141 -2.56 -16.64 3.92
C ASN A 141 -3.66 -17.70 3.98
N LEU A 142 -4.01 -18.15 5.18
CA LEU A 142 -4.97 -19.25 5.37
C LEU A 142 -6.35 -18.97 4.75
N ASP A 143 -6.81 -17.72 4.82
CA ASP A 143 -8.19 -17.35 4.49
C ASP A 143 -8.38 -16.97 3.00
N PHE A 144 -7.39 -16.32 2.38
CA PHE A 144 -7.57 -15.66 1.07
C PHE A 144 -6.60 -16.16 -0.02
N TYR A 145 -5.75 -17.17 0.25
CA TYR A 145 -4.72 -17.64 -0.72
C TYR A 145 -5.27 -18.12 -2.06
N ASN A 146 -6.55 -18.47 -2.13
CA ASN A 146 -7.22 -18.91 -3.37
C ASN A 146 -8.27 -17.93 -3.90
N TRP A 147 -8.40 -16.72 -3.31
CA TRP A 147 -9.31 -15.67 -3.79
C TRP A 147 -8.72 -14.91 -4.99
N ASN A 148 -9.53 -14.15 -5.73
CA ASN A 148 -8.97 -13.10 -6.60
C ASN A 148 -8.36 -12.03 -5.71
N ARG A 149 -7.09 -11.72 -5.89
CA ARG A 149 -6.36 -10.77 -5.05
C ARG A 149 -5.95 -9.60 -5.90
N VAL A 150 -6.27 -8.40 -5.45
CA VAL A 150 -6.06 -7.15 -6.17
C VAL A 150 -5.33 -6.18 -5.28
N LYS A 151 -4.29 -5.53 -5.82
CA LYS A 151 -3.71 -4.33 -5.21
C LYS A 151 -4.03 -3.13 -6.08
N VAL A 152 -4.81 -2.19 -5.55
CA VAL A 152 -5.14 -0.92 -6.21
C VAL A 152 -4.13 0.13 -5.78
N TRP A 153 -3.53 0.82 -6.75
CA TRP A 153 -2.56 1.86 -6.45
C TRP A 153 -3.22 3.19 -6.12
N TYR A 154 -2.63 3.87 -5.14
CA TYR A 154 -3.02 5.22 -4.76
C TYR A 154 -2.13 6.26 -5.42
N CYS A 155 -2.74 7.15 -6.19
CA CYS A 155 -2.02 8.19 -6.93
C CYS A 155 -2.70 9.57 -6.96
N ASP A 156 -3.77 9.79 -6.20
CA ASP A 156 -4.52 11.06 -6.19
C ASP A 156 -4.06 12.06 -5.12
N GLY A 157 -3.27 11.62 -4.15
CA GLY A 157 -2.75 12.48 -3.08
C GLY A 157 -3.78 12.97 -2.05
N GLY A 158 -5.03 12.50 -2.11
CA GLY A 158 -6.13 12.89 -1.22
C GLY A 158 -7.01 11.72 -0.77
N SER A 159 -6.42 10.55 -0.54
CA SER A 159 -7.09 9.33 -0.03
C SER A 159 -8.39 8.99 -0.76
N PHE A 160 -8.39 8.98 -2.10
CA PHE A 160 -9.56 8.66 -2.93
C PHE A 160 -10.78 9.58 -2.74
N SER A 161 -10.63 10.74 -2.08
CA SER A 161 -11.76 11.61 -1.71
C SER A 161 -11.96 12.83 -2.62
N GLY A 162 -10.90 13.30 -3.28
CA GLY A 162 -10.91 14.54 -4.06
C GLY A 162 -11.60 14.42 -5.43
N ASP A 163 -12.20 15.53 -5.88
CA ASP A 163 -12.59 15.72 -7.29
C ASP A 163 -12.41 17.19 -7.69
N SER A 164 -11.14 17.61 -7.78
CA SER A 164 -10.77 18.97 -8.15
C SER A 164 -9.46 19.00 -8.92
N GLU A 165 -8.99 20.19 -9.29
CA GLU A 165 -7.71 20.38 -9.96
C GLU A 165 -7.09 21.72 -9.59
N ASN A 166 -5.76 21.80 -9.70
CA ASN A 166 -5.03 23.06 -9.68
C ASN A 166 -4.33 23.23 -11.03
N LYS A 167 -4.92 24.07 -11.90
CA LYS A 167 -4.41 24.31 -13.25
C LYS A 167 -3.04 24.99 -13.24
N ALA A 168 -2.81 25.93 -12.34
CA ALA A 168 -1.55 26.67 -12.25
C ALA A 168 -0.37 25.75 -11.88
N ALA A 169 -0.61 24.79 -10.99
CA ALA A 169 0.39 23.80 -10.57
C ALA A 169 0.38 22.51 -11.42
N GLN A 170 -0.52 22.40 -12.39
CA GLN A 170 -0.76 21.20 -13.19
C GLN A 170 -0.94 19.96 -12.31
N LEU A 171 -1.92 20.03 -11.40
CA LEU A 171 -2.26 18.95 -10.47
C LEU A 171 -3.72 18.51 -10.65
N GLN A 172 -3.93 17.21 -10.64
CA GLN A 172 -5.25 16.57 -10.74
C GLN A 172 -5.59 15.85 -9.43
N PHE A 173 -6.57 16.34 -8.70
CA PHE A 173 -7.03 15.73 -7.44
C PHE A 173 -8.29 14.92 -7.70
N ARG A 174 -8.14 13.78 -8.40
CA ARG A 174 -9.26 12.99 -8.97
C ARG A 174 -9.54 11.70 -8.21
N GLY A 175 -9.23 11.66 -6.91
CA GLY A 175 -9.36 10.46 -6.08
C GLY A 175 -10.72 9.77 -6.16
N LYS A 176 -11.81 10.54 -6.12
CA LYS A 176 -13.17 10.00 -6.25
C LYS A 176 -13.39 9.34 -7.61
N GLN A 177 -12.91 9.96 -8.69
CA GLN A 177 -13.05 9.43 -10.04
C GLN A 177 -12.19 8.17 -10.24
N ILE A 178 -10.97 8.18 -9.70
CA ILE A 178 -10.07 7.01 -9.68
C ILE A 178 -10.77 5.84 -8.98
N TRP A 179 -11.29 6.04 -7.77
CA TRP A 179 -12.00 5.00 -7.02
C TRP A 179 -13.15 4.38 -7.82
N LEU A 180 -13.99 5.22 -8.44
CA LEU A 180 -15.11 4.74 -9.26
C LEU A 180 -14.62 3.96 -10.48
N ALA A 181 -13.57 4.43 -11.15
CA ALA A 181 -12.97 3.76 -12.31
C ALA A 181 -12.35 2.41 -11.92
N ASP A 182 -11.63 2.34 -10.80
CA ASP A 182 -11.06 1.10 -10.26
C ASP A 182 -12.16 0.07 -9.98
N MET A 183 -13.20 0.46 -9.24
CA MET A 183 -14.29 -0.46 -8.91
C MET A 183 -15.03 -0.94 -10.15
N GLU A 184 -15.34 -0.06 -11.11
CA GLU A 184 -15.99 -0.45 -12.35
C GLU A 184 -15.13 -1.39 -13.19
N GLU A 185 -13.82 -1.13 -13.29
CA GLU A 185 -12.87 -2.02 -13.95
C GLU A 185 -12.89 -3.41 -13.30
N LEU A 186 -12.78 -3.50 -11.97
CA LEU A 186 -12.82 -4.78 -11.27
C LEU A 186 -14.15 -5.52 -11.44
N MET A 187 -15.27 -4.79 -11.43
CA MET A 187 -16.60 -5.36 -11.73
C MET A 187 -16.62 -5.96 -13.13
N SER A 188 -16.06 -5.27 -14.13
CA SER A 188 -15.94 -5.78 -15.51
C SER A 188 -15.03 -7.02 -15.61
N LYS A 189 -14.03 -7.15 -14.72
CA LYS A 189 -13.13 -8.32 -14.66
C LYS A 189 -13.74 -9.54 -13.97
N GLY A 190 -15.00 -9.47 -13.55
CA GLY A 190 -15.75 -10.58 -12.97
C GLY A 190 -16.16 -10.37 -11.51
N MET A 191 -15.76 -9.26 -10.87
CA MET A 191 -16.16 -9.00 -9.47
C MET A 191 -17.68 -8.81 -9.32
N HIS A 192 -18.39 -8.49 -10.39
CA HIS A 192 -19.86 -8.42 -10.38
C HIS A 192 -20.54 -9.76 -10.07
N GLN A 193 -19.83 -10.89 -10.20
CA GLN A 193 -20.31 -12.23 -9.86
C GLN A 193 -19.74 -12.73 -8.52
N ALA A 194 -19.09 -11.85 -7.75
CA ALA A 194 -18.44 -12.24 -6.52
C ALA A 194 -19.46 -12.76 -5.49
N LYS A 195 -19.13 -13.88 -4.85
CA LYS A 195 -19.87 -14.38 -3.69
C LYS A 195 -19.53 -13.57 -2.44
N GLN A 196 -18.26 -13.20 -2.31
CA GLN A 196 -17.75 -12.35 -1.23
C GLN A 196 -16.70 -11.40 -1.80
N ALA A 197 -16.70 -10.17 -1.29
CA ALA A 197 -15.67 -9.18 -1.56
C ALA A 197 -15.21 -8.56 -0.24
N LEU A 198 -13.90 -8.56 0.00
CA LEU A 198 -13.26 -7.91 1.13
C LEU A 198 -12.46 -6.71 0.60
N LEU A 199 -12.76 -5.54 1.13
CA LEU A 199 -11.97 -4.33 0.92
C LEU A 199 -11.07 -4.11 2.13
N SER A 200 -9.77 -4.08 1.91
CA SER A 200 -8.73 -3.84 2.93
C SER A 200 -7.80 -2.74 2.48
N GLY A 201 -7.00 -2.18 3.38
CA GLY A 201 -6.04 -1.13 3.06
C GLY A 201 -5.02 -0.93 4.18
N CYS A 202 -3.83 -0.47 3.81
CA CYS A 202 -2.77 -0.07 4.73
C CYS A 202 -2.04 1.12 4.11
#